data_AF-U6DSI3-F1
#
_entry.id   AF-U6DSI3-F1
#
_cell.length_a   1.000
_cell.length_b   1.000
_cell.length_c   1.000
_cell.angle_alpha   90.00
_cell.angle_beta   90.00
_cell.angle_gamma   90.00
#
_symmetry.space_group_name_H-M   'P 1'
#
loop_
_entity.id
_entity.type
_entity.pdbx_description
1 polymer ?
#
loop_
_entity_poly.entity_id
_entity_poly.type
_entity_poly.pdbx_seq_one_letter_code
_entity_poly.pdbx_strand_id
1 'polypeptide(L)'
;SVAAIPPSLEIPMLIPKEKPPITVVGDVGGRIAIIVDDIIDDVDSFLAAAETLKERGAYKIFVMATHGLLSSDAPRLIEESAIDEGVVTNT
;
A
#
# COMPACT_ATOMS: atom_id res chain seq x y z
N SER A 1 46.50 -0.84 12.65
CA SER A 1 46.72 0.25 11.68
C SER A 1 45.35 0.82 11.35
N VAL A 2 45.05 2.02 11.87
CA VAL A 2 43.75 2.66 11.69
C VAL A 2 43.81 3.40 10.36
N ALA A 3 43.05 2.95 9.36
CA ALA A 3 42.98 3.64 8.08
C ALA A 3 42.24 4.97 8.26
N ALA A 4 42.94 6.07 8.02
CA ALA A 4 42.37 7.41 8.07
C ALA A 4 41.33 7.57 6.94
N ILE A 5 40.11 7.97 7.31
CA ILE A 5 39.07 8.38 6.37
C ILE A 5 39.45 9.78 5.86
N PRO A 6 39.57 10.00 4.54
CA PRO A 6 39.92 11.31 4.00
C PRO A 6 38.80 12.35 4.24
N PRO A 7 39.13 13.62 4.55
CA PRO A 7 38.19 14.63 5.08
C PRO A 7 37.26 15.27 4.03
N SER A 8 36.92 14.59 2.94
CA SER A 8 36.12 15.20 1.85
C SER A 8 35.16 14.22 1.17
N LEU A 9 34.43 13.44 1.96
CA LEU A 9 33.22 12.76 1.50
C LEU A 9 32.05 13.19 2.41
N GLU A 10 31.61 14.43 2.26
CA GLU A 10 30.29 14.84 2.75
C GLU A 10 29.25 14.12 1.88
N ILE A 11 28.80 12.93 2.31
CA ILE A 11 27.61 12.32 1.73
C ILE A 11 26.46 13.28 2.08
N PRO A 12 25.76 13.86 1.09
CA PRO A 12 24.63 14.72 1.37
C PRO A 12 23.63 13.93 2.21
N MET A 13 23.18 14.50 3.34
CA MET A 13 22.10 13.89 4.10
C MET A 13 20.91 13.69 3.14
N LEU A 14 20.54 12.43 2.92
CA LEU A 14 19.31 12.07 2.23
C LEU A 14 18.16 12.60 3.06
N ILE A 15 17.63 13.76 2.68
CA ILE A 15 16.38 14.26 3.22
C ILE A 15 15.31 13.24 2.81
N PRO A 16 14.66 12.54 3.76
CA PRO A 16 13.59 11.63 3.41
C PRO A 16 12.50 12.41 2.67
N LYS A 17 12.21 12.01 1.44
CA LYS A 17 11.10 12.59 0.68
C LYS A 17 9.81 12.12 1.36
N GLU A 18 9.09 13.02 2.02
CA GLU A 18 7.75 12.70 2.55
C GLU A 18 6.86 12.21 1.40
N LYS A 19 6.23 11.05 1.60
CA LYS A 19 5.18 10.60 0.69
C LYS A 19 3.94 11.46 0.96
N PRO A 20 3.41 12.18 -0.05
CA PRO A 20 2.17 12.92 0.12
C PRO A 20 1.03 11.96 0.49
N PRO A 21 0.03 12.44 1.25
CA PRO A 21 -1.13 11.64 1.60
C PRO A 21 -1.88 11.19 0.34
N ILE A 22 -2.51 10.01 0.43
CA ILE A 22 -3.28 9.42 -0.67
C ILE A 22 -4.53 10.27 -0.92
N THR A 23 -4.86 10.50 -2.19
CA THR A 23 -6.09 11.16 -2.60
C THR A 23 -6.76 10.36 -3.71
N VAL A 24 -8.09 10.44 -3.78
CA VAL A 24 -8.88 9.79 -4.84
C VAL A 24 -9.14 10.81 -5.94
N VAL A 25 -8.84 10.42 -7.18
CA VAL A 25 -9.25 11.15 -8.39
C VAL A 25 -10.48 10.44 -8.97
N GLY A 26 -11.64 11.11 -8.91
CA GLY A 26 -12.92 10.56 -9.38
C GLY A 26 -13.98 10.49 -8.29
N ASP A 27 -15.14 9.92 -8.62
CA ASP A 27 -16.29 9.75 -7.73
C ASP A 27 -16.56 8.28 -7.45
N VAL A 28 -16.49 7.91 -6.17
CA VAL A 28 -16.72 6.56 -5.65
C VAL A 28 -17.90 6.50 -4.67
N GLY A 29 -18.55 7.63 -4.40
CA GLY A 29 -19.62 7.74 -3.42
C GLY A 29 -20.82 6.88 -3.77
N GLY A 30 -21.24 6.02 -2.84
CA GLY A 30 -22.36 5.10 -3.04
C GLY A 30 -22.08 3.98 -4.06
N ARG A 31 -20.79 3.69 -4.35
CA ARG A 31 -20.38 2.64 -5.30
C ARG A 31 -19.57 1.54 -4.62
N ILE A 32 -19.43 0.42 -5.32
CA ILE A 32 -18.42 -0.60 -5.02
C ILE A 32 -17.11 -0.14 -5.66
N ALA A 33 -16.04 -0.13 -4.87
CA ALA A 33 -14.68 0.08 -5.37
C ALA A 33 -13.98 -1.27 -5.55
N ILE A 34 -13.29 -1.43 -6.68
CA ILE A 34 -12.47 -2.60 -6.99
C ILE A 34 -11.05 -2.09 -7.22
N ILE A 35 -10.14 -2.45 -6.33
CA ILE A 35 -8.71 -2.19 -6.46
C ILE A 35 -8.13 -3.35 -7.27
N VAL A 36 -7.42 -3.04 -8.35
CA VAL A 36 -6.82 -4.03 -9.23
C VAL A 36 -5.33 -3.78 -9.28
N ASP A 37 -4.54 -4.81 -8.99
CA ASP A 37 -3.09 -4.81 -9.11
C ASP A 37 -2.59 -6.14 -9.69
N ASP A 38 -1.30 -6.27 -9.98
CA ASP A 38 -0.72 -7.54 -10.42
C ASP A 38 -0.34 -8.45 -9.24
N ILE A 39 0.18 -7.88 -8.15
CA ILE A 39 0.68 -8.59 -6.97
C ILE A 39 0.16 -7.96 -5.68
N ILE A 40 -0.15 -8.81 -4.70
CA ILE A 40 -0.31 -8.41 -3.29
C ILE A 40 0.74 -9.12 -2.44
N ASP A 41 1.66 -8.35 -1.84
CA ASP A 41 2.75 -8.85 -1.00
C ASP A 41 2.77 -8.09 0.33
N ASP A 42 3.24 -6.83 0.31
CA ASP A 42 2.98 -5.84 1.35
C ASP A 42 1.59 -5.21 1.15
N VAL A 43 0.88 -4.93 2.24
CA VAL A 43 -0.52 -4.48 2.19
C VAL A 43 -0.72 -3.04 2.59
N ASP A 44 0.27 -2.34 3.14
CA ASP A 44 0.09 -1.00 3.73
C ASP A 44 -0.55 -0.01 2.75
N SER A 45 -0.14 -0.07 1.48
CA SER A 45 -0.68 0.79 0.43
C SER A 45 -2.13 0.43 0.06
N PHE A 46 -2.49 -0.86 0.09
CA PHE A 46 -3.86 -1.33 -0.15
C PHE A 46 -4.79 -0.91 0.99
N LEU A 47 -4.32 -1.01 2.24
CA LEU A 47 -5.10 -0.58 3.42
C LEU A 47 -5.38 0.92 3.36
N ALA A 48 -4.35 1.73 3.11
CA ALA A 48 -4.49 3.18 3.03
C ALA A 48 -5.42 3.60 1.86
N ALA A 49 -5.38 2.88 0.74
CA ALA A 49 -6.31 3.08 -0.36
C ALA A 49 -7.75 2.71 0.02
N ALA A 50 -7.95 1.56 0.68
CA ALA A 50 -9.26 1.10 1.15
C ALA A 50 -9.89 2.10 2.12
N GLU A 51 -9.14 2.58 3.11
CA GLU A 51 -9.62 3.61 4.05
C GLU A 51 -10.04 4.89 3.31
N THR A 52 -9.19 5.38 2.40
CA THR A 52 -9.50 6.58 1.62
C THR A 52 -10.76 6.40 0.76
N LEU A 53 -10.97 5.21 0.18
CA LEU A 53 -12.18 4.88 -0.59
C LEU A 53 -13.42 4.84 0.31
N LYS A 54 -13.31 4.28 1.51
CA LYS A 54 -14.37 4.20 2.51
C LYS A 54 -14.80 5.59 2.97
N GLU A 55 -13.84 6.45 3.31
CA GLU A 55 -14.07 7.86 3.68
C GLU A 55 -14.77 8.64 2.56
N ARG A 56 -14.50 8.29 1.30
CA ARG A 56 -15.15 8.90 0.12
C ARG A 56 -16.52 8.30 -0.21
N GLY A 57 -17.02 7.39 0.62
CA GLY A 57 -18.38 6.85 0.53
C GLY A 57 -18.51 5.59 -0.31
N ALA A 58 -17.42 4.89 -0.65
CA ALA A 58 -17.51 3.55 -1.21
C ALA A 58 -18.13 2.61 -0.17
N TYR A 59 -19.17 1.86 -0.55
CA TYR A 59 -19.88 1.00 0.42
C TYR A 59 -19.32 -0.42 0.49
N LYS A 60 -18.59 -0.86 -0.53
CA LYS A 60 -17.81 -2.10 -0.55
C LYS A 60 -16.48 -1.91 -1.27
N ILE A 61 -15.44 -2.59 -0.82
CA ILE A 61 -14.08 -2.52 -1.35
C ILE A 61 -13.56 -3.94 -1.58
N PHE A 62 -13.21 -4.23 -2.83
CA PHE A 62 -12.58 -5.48 -3.23
C PHE A 62 -11.13 -5.24 -3.66
N VAL A 63 -10.24 -6.18 -3.37
CA VAL A 63 -8.88 -6.21 -3.93
C VAL A 63 -8.75 -7.41 -4.83
N MET A 64 -8.26 -7.21 -6.06
CA MET A 64 -7.99 -8.26 -7.02
C MET A 64 -6.53 -8.19 -7.45
N ALA A 65 -5.82 -9.31 -7.32
CA ALA A 65 -4.46 -9.44 -7.81
C ALA A 65 -4.24 -10.78 -8.51
N THR A 66 -3.25 -10.85 -9.39
CA THR A 66 -2.88 -12.14 -10.00
C THR A 66 -2.09 -12.97 -8.99
N HIS A 67 -1.03 -12.39 -8.41
CA HIS A 67 -0.13 -13.09 -7.49
C HIS A 67 -0.40 -12.69 -6.05
N GLY A 68 -0.83 -13.64 -5.21
CA GLY A 68 -1.03 -13.43 -3.77
C GLY A 68 0.13 -13.93 -2.93
N LEU A 69 1.21 -13.15 -2.81
CA LEU A 69 2.35 -13.49 -1.95
C LEU A 69 1.99 -13.36 -0.47
N LEU A 70 1.26 -12.31 -0.12
CA LEU A 70 0.70 -12.07 1.23
C LEU A 70 1.73 -12.31 2.34
N SER A 71 2.92 -11.70 2.24
CA SER A 71 3.98 -11.97 3.20
C SER A 71 3.71 -11.34 4.56
N SER A 72 4.43 -11.83 5.58
CA SER A 72 4.39 -11.29 6.94
C SER A 72 2.97 -11.30 7.54
N ASP A 73 2.51 -10.16 8.08
CA ASP A 73 1.21 -10.00 8.74
C ASP A 73 0.08 -9.64 7.75
N ALA A 74 0.34 -9.67 6.43
CA ALA A 74 -0.62 -9.24 5.42
C ALA A 74 -2.03 -9.82 5.57
N PRO A 75 -2.23 -11.14 5.81
CA PRO A 75 -3.57 -11.70 5.97
C PRO A 75 -4.34 -11.09 7.15
N ARG A 76 -3.68 -10.96 8.31
CA ARG A 76 -4.28 -10.39 9.52
C ARG A 76 -4.64 -8.92 9.31
N LEU A 77 -3.74 -8.16 8.68
CA LEU A 77 -3.96 -6.75 8.37
C LEU A 77 -5.13 -6.54 7.41
N ILE A 78 -5.31 -7.41 6.42
CA ILE A 78 -6.46 -7.36 5.51
C ILE A 78 -7.75 -7.63 6.29
N GLU A 79 -7.78 -8.65 7.16
CA GLU A 79 -8.96 -8.97 8.00
C GLU A 79 -9.37 -7.82 8.94
N GLU A 80 -8.41 -7.04 9.42
CA GLU A 80 -8.62 -5.90 10.31
C GLU A 80 -8.96 -4.59 9.57
N SER A 81 -8.96 -4.60 8.23
CA SER A 81 -9.07 -3.39 7.39
C SER A 81 -10.47 -3.11 6.84
N ALA A 82 -10.62 -2.01 6.09
CA ALA A 82 -11.81 -1.70 5.30
C ALA A 82 -12.01 -2.56 4.03
N ILE A 83 -11.11 -3.51 3.71
CA ILE A 83 -11.26 -4.40 2.56
C ILE A 83 -12.28 -5.49 2.89
N ASP A 84 -13.33 -5.62 2.06
CA ASP A 84 -14.37 -6.62 2.26
C ASP A 84 -13.94 -8.01 1.76
N GLU A 85 -13.20 -8.07 0.64
CA GLU A 85 -12.79 -9.33 0.04
C GLU A 85 -11.54 -9.16 -0.84
N GLY A 86 -10.58 -10.07 -0.67
CA GLY A 86 -9.39 -10.19 -1.51
C GLY A 86 -9.48 -11.43 -2.40
N VAL A 87 -9.30 -11.25 -3.71
CA VAL A 87 -9.36 -12.33 -4.70
C VAL A 87 -8.01 -12.43 -5.42
N VAL A 88 -7.37 -13.60 -5.30
CA VAL A 88 -6.08 -13.90 -5.94
C VAL A 88 -6.13 -15.20 -6.72
N THR A 89 -5.21 -15.38 -7.66
CA THR A 89 -5.05 -16.67 -8.36
C THR A 89 -4.08 -17.59 -7.60
N ASN A 90 -3.99 -18.85 -8.03
CA ASN A 90 -3.13 -19.88 -7.44
C ASN A 90 -1.78 -20.03 -8.17
N THR A 91 -1.26 -18.94 -8.75
CA THR A 91 0.03 -18.90 -9.45
C THR A 91 1.22 -19.29 -8.60
#